data_AF-A0A672P1A5-F1
#
_entry.id   AF-A0A672P1A5-F1
#
_cell.length_a   1.000
_cell.length_b   1.000
_cell.length_c   1.000
_cell.angle_alpha   90.00
_cell.angle_beta   90.00
_cell.angle_gamma   90.00
#
_symmetry.space_group_name_H-M   'P 1'
#
loop_
_entity.id
_entity.type
_entity.pdbx_description
1 polymer ?
#
loop_
_entity_poly.entity_id
_entity_poly.type
_entity_poly.pdbx_seq_one_letter_code
_entity_poly.pdbx_strand_id
1 'polypeptide(L)'
;ETLLAEFCRKRRLEFRKMFQLKEGLKLHSNWGLIAHNDMEGCPAGSIIHTSMGILIVIRRPSLDEFTLFMKRGPAIAYPKDASAMLTMMDVTEGDCVLESGSGSGAMSLFLSRAGIREDHHRCAVLNYQRWRSSWSLRRGEEWPDNVHFHHGDLISVGALLVSLDMVNPHLALPAVVPHLHPGSVCAVYQFKRTAFI
;
A
#
# COMPACT_ATOMS: atom_id res chain seq x y z
N GLU A 1 3.15 1.87 15.86
CA GLU A 1 2.48 0.83 15.05
C GLU A 1 1.42 1.44 14.12
N THR A 2 0.87 0.72 13.13
CA THR A 2 -0.32 1.15 12.35
C THR A 2 -1.47 0.17 12.57
N LEU A 3 -2.64 0.69 12.96
CA LEU A 3 -3.80 -0.11 13.34
C LEU A 3 -5.06 0.35 12.62
N LEU A 4 -6.01 -0.58 12.51
CA LEU A 4 -7.36 -0.36 12.02
C LEU A 4 -8.35 -0.65 13.15
N ALA A 5 -9.12 0.36 13.51
CA ALA A 5 -10.26 0.21 14.40
C ALA A 5 -11.54 0.00 13.58
N GLU A 6 -12.36 -0.96 13.99
CA GLU A 6 -13.59 -1.35 13.30
C GLU A 6 -14.76 -1.58 14.27
N PHE A 7 -15.90 -0.98 13.96
CA PHE A 7 -17.16 -1.20 14.65
C PHE A 7 -18.27 -1.52 13.64
N CYS A 8 -18.94 -2.65 13.87
CA CYS A 8 -20.04 -3.15 13.07
C CYS A 8 -21.30 -3.32 13.92
N ARG A 9 -22.42 -2.73 13.48
CA ARG A 9 -23.73 -2.84 14.15
C ARG A 9 -24.70 -3.55 13.22
N LYS A 10 -25.38 -4.61 13.69
CA LYS A 10 -26.29 -5.44 12.87
C LYS A 10 -25.69 -5.86 11.51
N ARG A 11 -24.41 -6.27 11.50
CA ARG A 11 -23.60 -6.61 10.30
C ARG A 11 -23.32 -5.46 9.32
N ARG A 12 -23.69 -4.22 9.64
CA ARG A 12 -23.29 -3.01 8.88
C ARG A 12 -22.02 -2.40 9.48
N LEU A 13 -21.09 -2.01 8.63
CA LEU A 13 -19.90 -1.23 9.03
C LEU A 13 -20.32 0.20 9.38
N GLU A 14 -20.19 0.59 10.64
CA GLU A 14 -20.58 1.92 11.16
C GLU A 14 -19.38 2.84 11.37
N PHE A 15 -18.21 2.26 11.68
CA PHE A 15 -16.96 3.00 11.82
C PHE A 15 -15.78 2.11 11.43
N ARG A 16 -14.92 2.63 10.54
CA ARG A 16 -13.62 2.04 10.21
C ARG A 16 -12.61 3.18 10.12
N LYS A 17 -11.50 3.09 10.85
CA LYS A 17 -10.48 4.14 10.90
C LYS A 17 -9.09 3.56 11.05
N MET A 18 -8.20 3.89 10.13
CA MET A 18 -6.78 3.59 10.25
C MET A 18 -6.08 4.73 11.01
N PHE A 19 -5.17 4.38 11.92
CA PHE A 19 -4.43 5.33 12.74
C PHE A 19 -3.05 4.75 13.13
N GLN A 20 -2.17 5.61 13.62
CA GLN A 20 -0.90 5.15 14.20
C GLN A 20 -1.01 5.10 15.71
N LEU A 21 -0.65 3.94 16.28
CA LEU A 21 -0.49 3.79 17.72
C LEU A 21 0.72 4.61 18.18
N LYS A 22 0.51 5.39 19.23
CA LYS A 22 1.46 6.33 19.86
C LYS A 22 1.06 6.48 21.33
N GLU A 23 2.01 6.38 22.23
CA GLU A 23 1.83 6.54 23.68
C GLU A 23 1.10 7.85 24.02
N GLY A 24 0.23 7.81 25.03
CA GLY A 24 -0.47 9.00 25.57
C GLY A 24 -1.58 9.58 24.69
N LEU A 25 -1.69 9.17 23.41
CA LEU A 25 -2.77 9.59 22.52
C LEU A 25 -4.04 8.76 22.69
N LYS A 26 -5.14 9.23 22.09
CA LYS A 26 -6.45 8.58 22.12
C LYS A 26 -7.04 8.47 20.73
N LEU A 27 -7.73 7.37 20.46
CA LEU A 27 -8.54 7.20 19.26
C LEU A 27 -9.91 7.85 19.48
N HIS A 28 -10.19 8.89 18.69
CA HIS A 28 -11.51 9.53 18.66
C HIS A 28 -12.42 8.86 17.63
N SER A 29 -13.62 8.48 18.08
CA SER A 29 -14.74 7.95 17.29
C SER A 29 -16.08 8.56 17.75
N ASN A 30 -17.12 8.46 16.93
CA ASN A 30 -18.48 8.86 17.31
C ASN A 30 -19.11 7.95 18.38
N TRP A 31 -18.44 6.83 18.70
CA TRP A 31 -18.89 5.80 19.64
C TRP A 31 -18.09 5.81 20.95
N GLY A 32 -17.33 6.89 21.20
CA GLY A 32 -16.49 7.09 22.37
C GLY A 32 -15.00 7.11 22.05
N LEU A 33 -14.20 7.20 23.12
CA LEU A 33 -12.73 7.28 23.10
C LEU A 33 -12.11 5.93 23.47
N ILE A 34 -10.94 5.60 22.92
CA ILE A 34 -10.08 4.49 23.37
C ILE A 34 -8.68 5.07 23.60
N ALA A 35 -8.03 4.82 24.74
CA ALA A 35 -6.65 5.27 24.91
C ALA A 35 -5.70 4.35 24.15
N HIS A 36 -4.62 4.89 23.59
CA HIS A 36 -3.67 4.07 22.84
C HIS A 36 -2.96 3.06 23.75
N ASN A 37 -2.69 3.41 24.99
CA ASN A 37 -2.10 2.54 26.00
C ASN A 37 -2.97 1.28 26.25
N ASP A 38 -4.29 1.36 26.08
CA ASP A 38 -5.22 0.22 26.21
C ASP A 38 -5.05 -0.82 25.08
N MET A 39 -4.37 -0.45 23.98
CA MET A 39 -4.19 -1.28 22.78
C MET A 39 -2.75 -1.79 22.62
N GLU A 40 -1.84 -1.33 23.46
CA GLU A 40 -0.43 -1.74 23.47
C GLU A 40 -0.29 -3.12 24.11
N GLY A 41 0.58 -3.97 23.54
CA GLY A 41 0.73 -5.38 23.95
C GLY A 41 -0.48 -6.30 23.64
N CYS A 42 -1.66 -5.74 23.32
CA CYS A 42 -2.85 -6.52 22.98
C CYS A 42 -2.62 -7.40 21.73
N PRO A 43 -3.13 -8.65 21.70
CA PRO A 43 -3.13 -9.50 20.50
C PRO A 43 -3.76 -8.84 19.27
N ALA A 44 -3.40 -9.32 18.08
CA ALA A 44 -4.03 -8.86 16.84
C ALA A 44 -5.51 -9.30 16.79
N GLY A 45 -6.44 -8.36 16.60
CA GLY A 45 -7.88 -8.65 16.58
C GLY A 45 -8.58 -8.50 17.92
N SER A 46 -7.89 -7.98 18.95
CA SER A 46 -8.49 -7.71 20.26
C SER A 46 -9.71 -6.79 20.17
N ILE A 47 -10.69 -7.06 21.05
CA ILE A 47 -11.88 -6.23 21.22
C ILE A 47 -11.64 -5.32 22.42
N ILE A 48 -11.84 -4.01 22.25
CA ILE A 48 -11.61 -3.00 23.29
C ILE A 48 -12.88 -2.17 23.48
N HIS A 49 -13.20 -1.88 24.74
CA HIS A 49 -14.33 -1.01 25.09
C HIS A 49 -13.96 0.45 24.90
N THR A 50 -14.85 1.23 24.29
CA THR A 50 -14.77 2.70 24.33
C THR A 50 -15.16 3.23 25.71
N SER A 51 -14.87 4.51 25.95
CA SER A 51 -15.39 5.30 27.07
C SER A 51 -16.93 5.35 27.17
N MET A 52 -17.67 4.85 26.18
CA MET A 52 -19.13 4.71 26.18
C MET A 52 -19.58 3.23 26.30
N GLY A 53 -18.66 2.31 26.59
CA GLY A 53 -18.92 0.88 26.72
C GLY A 53 -19.09 0.13 25.39
N ILE A 54 -18.90 0.78 24.24
CA ILE A 54 -19.07 0.15 22.92
C ILE A 54 -17.84 -0.70 22.59
N LEU A 55 -18.07 -1.92 22.10
CA LEU A 55 -17.01 -2.84 21.66
C LEU A 55 -16.49 -2.45 20.26
N ILE A 56 -15.19 -2.19 20.14
CA ILE A 56 -14.50 -1.94 18.87
C ILE A 56 -13.41 -2.98 18.67
N VAL A 57 -13.32 -3.56 17.47
CA VAL A 57 -12.24 -4.49 17.08
C VAL A 57 -11.02 -3.68 16.67
N ILE A 58 -9.87 -3.95 17.29
CA ILE A 58 -8.58 -3.37 16.94
C ILE A 58 -7.70 -4.45 16.30
N ARG A 59 -7.32 -4.24 15.04
CA ARG A 59 -6.50 -5.18 14.28
C ARG A 59 -5.50 -4.48 13.38
N ARG A 60 -4.54 -5.24 12.85
CA ARG A 60 -3.73 -4.79 11.71
C ARG A 60 -4.64 -4.63 10.48
N PRO A 61 -4.48 -3.57 9.66
CA PRO A 61 -5.09 -3.54 8.34
C PRO A 61 -4.52 -4.67 7.44
N SER A 62 -5.35 -5.17 6.52
CA SER A 62 -4.86 -5.90 5.34
C SER A 62 -4.04 -4.98 4.42
N LEU A 63 -3.42 -5.53 3.36
CA LEU A 63 -2.65 -4.70 2.42
C LEU A 63 -3.56 -3.82 1.57
N ASP A 64 -4.69 -4.37 1.13
CA ASP A 64 -5.76 -3.66 0.45
C ASP A 64 -6.34 -2.54 1.33
N GLU A 65 -6.63 -2.78 2.60
CA GLU A 65 -7.09 -1.73 3.51
C GLU A 65 -6.01 -0.67 3.77
N PHE A 66 -4.75 -1.07 3.97
CA PHE A 66 -3.65 -0.14 4.19
C PHE A 66 -3.50 0.81 3.00
N THR A 67 -3.47 0.29 1.77
CA THR A 67 -3.34 1.10 0.55
C THR A 67 -4.55 2.00 0.30
N LEU A 68 -5.76 1.61 0.71
CA LEU A 68 -6.96 2.46 0.67
C LEU A 68 -6.92 3.63 1.67
N PHE A 69 -6.40 3.39 2.88
CA PHE A 69 -6.42 4.38 3.98
C PHE A 69 -5.09 5.15 4.19
N MET A 70 -3.99 4.77 3.55
CA MET A 70 -2.70 5.43 3.70
C MET A 70 -2.72 6.90 3.22
N LYS A 71 -1.71 7.68 3.65
CA LYS A 71 -1.55 9.06 3.17
C LYS A 71 -1.19 9.01 1.68
N ARG A 72 -2.02 9.63 0.86
CA ARG A 72 -1.87 9.71 -0.60
C ARG A 72 -1.56 11.14 -1.03
N GLY A 73 -0.82 11.28 -2.12
CA GLY A 73 -0.67 12.54 -2.86
C GLY A 73 -1.35 12.39 -4.23
N PRO A 74 -0.71 11.68 -5.18
CA PRO A 74 -1.36 11.23 -6.40
C PRO A 74 -2.50 10.23 -6.14
N ALA A 75 -3.28 9.95 -7.19
CA ALA A 75 -4.13 8.76 -7.25
C ALA A 75 -3.28 7.48 -7.12
N ILE A 76 -3.95 6.35 -6.91
CA ILE A 76 -3.30 5.04 -6.80
C ILE A 76 -3.96 4.03 -7.74
N ALA A 77 -3.20 3.06 -8.23
CA ALA A 77 -3.75 1.75 -8.56
C ALA A 77 -4.51 1.21 -7.33
N TYR A 78 -5.80 0.91 -7.49
CA TYR A 78 -6.61 0.33 -6.42
C TYR A 78 -6.25 -1.15 -6.22
N PRO A 79 -6.48 -1.75 -5.04
CA PRO A 79 -6.10 -3.13 -4.75
C PRO A 79 -6.55 -4.18 -5.80
N LYS A 80 -7.74 -4.01 -6.38
CA LYS A 80 -8.26 -4.87 -7.46
C LYS A 80 -7.42 -4.78 -8.74
N ASP A 81 -6.98 -3.57 -9.08
CA ASP A 81 -6.25 -3.27 -10.32
C ASP A 81 -4.78 -3.65 -10.16
N ALA A 82 -4.18 -3.36 -9.00
CA ALA A 82 -2.86 -3.85 -8.65
C ALA A 82 -2.78 -5.38 -8.70
N SER A 83 -3.73 -6.08 -8.06
CA SER A 83 -3.76 -7.55 -8.09
C SER A 83 -3.92 -8.09 -9.51
N ALA A 84 -4.78 -7.49 -10.33
CA ALA A 84 -4.95 -7.86 -11.73
C ALA A 84 -3.69 -7.62 -12.57
N MET A 85 -3.00 -6.50 -12.37
CA MET A 85 -1.75 -6.18 -13.08
C MET A 85 -0.64 -7.18 -12.74
N LEU A 86 -0.44 -7.52 -11.45
CA LEU A 86 0.53 -8.56 -11.07
C LEU A 86 0.23 -9.89 -11.78
N THR A 87 -1.04 -10.29 -11.88
CA THR A 87 -1.44 -11.50 -12.62
C THR A 87 -1.25 -11.37 -14.13
N MET A 88 -1.55 -10.22 -14.73
CA MET A 88 -1.35 -9.98 -16.17
C MET A 88 0.13 -9.94 -16.57
N MET A 89 1.00 -9.58 -15.63
CA MET A 89 2.45 -9.54 -15.80
C MET A 89 3.14 -10.87 -15.45
N ASP A 90 2.38 -11.89 -15.05
CA ASP A 90 2.87 -13.19 -14.56
C ASP A 90 3.99 -13.06 -13.50
N VAL A 91 3.80 -12.12 -12.58
CA VAL A 91 4.80 -11.78 -11.55
C VAL A 91 4.97 -12.92 -10.55
N THR A 92 6.22 -13.36 -10.36
CA THR A 92 6.64 -14.42 -9.44
C THR A 92 7.79 -13.99 -8.53
N GLU A 93 8.11 -14.83 -7.54
CA GLU A 93 9.21 -14.58 -6.62
C GLU A 93 10.56 -14.66 -7.33
N GLY A 94 11.35 -13.60 -7.24
CA GLY A 94 12.65 -13.46 -7.91
C GLY A 94 12.63 -12.56 -9.14
N ASP A 95 11.45 -12.18 -9.64
CA ASP A 95 11.33 -11.27 -10.78
C ASP A 95 11.78 -9.83 -10.45
N CYS A 96 12.30 -9.16 -11.48
CA CYS A 96 12.59 -7.73 -11.45
C CYS A 96 11.56 -6.98 -12.30
N VAL A 97 10.74 -6.13 -11.67
CA VAL A 97 9.75 -5.28 -12.33
C VAL A 97 10.12 -3.83 -12.14
N LEU A 98 10.33 -3.13 -13.25
CA LEU A 98 10.51 -1.70 -13.24
C LEU A 98 9.14 -1.02 -13.03
N GLU A 99 8.89 -0.50 -11.82
CA GLU A 99 7.78 0.41 -11.56
C GLU A 99 8.18 1.84 -11.93
N SER A 100 7.36 2.51 -12.74
CA SER A 100 7.49 3.95 -12.97
C SER A 100 6.21 4.69 -12.62
N GLY A 101 6.35 5.75 -11.81
CA GLY A 101 5.24 6.48 -11.23
C GLY A 101 4.82 5.95 -9.84
N SER A 102 5.76 5.46 -9.02
CA SER A 102 5.48 4.86 -7.70
C SER A 102 4.69 5.75 -6.73
N GLY A 103 4.61 7.06 -6.95
CA GLY A 103 3.49 7.91 -6.50
C GLY A 103 3.26 7.94 -4.98
N SER A 104 2.22 7.24 -4.51
CA SER A 104 1.91 7.07 -3.07
C SER A 104 2.39 5.72 -2.48
N GLY A 105 3.00 4.86 -3.28
CA GLY A 105 3.55 3.54 -2.90
C GLY A 105 2.54 2.40 -2.89
N ALA A 106 1.41 2.52 -3.59
CA ALA A 106 0.37 1.49 -3.56
C ALA A 106 0.78 0.24 -4.34
N MET A 107 1.07 0.39 -5.63
CA MET A 107 1.52 -0.68 -6.51
C MET A 107 2.86 -1.26 -6.00
N SER A 108 3.83 -0.41 -5.64
CA SER A 108 5.08 -0.79 -4.97
C SER A 108 4.91 -1.80 -3.82
N LEU A 109 3.89 -1.64 -2.97
CA LEU A 109 3.62 -2.57 -1.87
C LEU A 109 3.08 -3.93 -2.33
N PHE A 110 2.32 -3.98 -3.43
CA PHE A 110 1.89 -5.23 -4.05
C PHE A 110 3.07 -5.93 -4.75
N LEU A 111 3.88 -5.19 -5.50
CA LEU A 111 5.10 -5.71 -6.15
C LEU A 111 6.09 -6.27 -5.11
N SER A 112 6.33 -5.53 -4.02
CA SER A 112 7.14 -6.00 -2.88
C SER A 112 6.62 -7.32 -2.29
N ARG A 113 5.31 -7.45 -2.12
CA ARG A 113 4.69 -8.69 -1.60
C ARG A 113 4.98 -9.90 -2.49
N ALA A 114 5.17 -9.69 -3.79
CA ALA A 114 5.46 -10.74 -4.76
C ALA A 114 6.97 -11.00 -4.97
N GLY A 115 7.86 -10.31 -4.25
CA GLY A 115 9.30 -10.57 -4.28
C GLY A 115 10.16 -9.48 -4.94
N ILE A 116 9.56 -8.42 -5.47
CA ILE A 116 10.18 -7.55 -6.49
C ILE A 116 11.00 -6.36 -5.95
N ARG A 117 11.90 -5.83 -6.79
CA ARG A 117 12.87 -4.76 -6.57
C ARG A 117 12.67 -3.55 -7.54
N GLU A 118 13.06 -2.32 -7.12
CA GLU A 118 13.03 -0.97 -7.81
C GLU A 118 11.83 -0.01 -7.48
N ASP A 119 11.70 1.20 -8.09
CA ASP A 119 12.17 2.51 -7.54
C ASP A 119 11.21 3.67 -6.99
N HIS A 120 11.76 4.85 -6.65
CA HIS A 120 11.42 5.77 -5.51
C HIS A 120 10.32 6.83 -5.67
N HIS A 121 9.66 7.15 -4.54
CA HIS A 121 9.28 8.54 -4.18
C HIS A 121 9.06 8.73 -2.66
N ARG A 122 9.33 9.91 -2.06
CA ARG A 122 9.31 10.15 -0.59
C ARG A 122 8.03 9.68 0.13
N CYS A 123 6.86 9.84 -0.50
CA CYS A 123 5.60 9.37 0.09
C CYS A 123 5.48 7.84 0.05
N ALA A 124 5.95 7.20 -1.03
CA ALA A 124 6.04 5.75 -1.14
C ALA A 124 6.99 5.18 -0.08
N VAL A 125 8.18 5.76 0.14
CA VAL A 125 9.12 5.34 1.21
C VAL A 125 8.43 5.32 2.57
N LEU A 126 7.76 6.41 2.94
CA LEU A 126 7.12 6.51 4.26
C LEU A 126 5.98 5.51 4.42
N ASN A 127 5.21 5.22 3.37
CA ASN A 127 4.14 4.23 3.44
C ASN A 127 4.69 2.79 3.45
N TYR A 128 5.73 2.50 2.66
CA TYR A 128 6.47 1.22 2.67
C TYR A 128 7.05 0.90 4.05
N GLN A 129 7.82 1.84 4.62
CA GLN A 129 8.40 1.67 5.95
C GLN A 129 7.32 1.49 7.04
N ARG A 130 6.22 2.26 6.98
CA ARG A 130 5.07 2.08 7.89
C ARG A 130 4.39 0.71 7.78
N TRP A 131 4.33 0.15 6.57
CA TRP A 131 3.83 -1.21 6.36
C TRP A 131 4.78 -2.24 6.98
N ARG A 132 6.08 -2.15 6.70
CA ARG A 132 7.10 -3.07 7.24
C ARG A 132 7.12 -3.08 8.77
N SER A 133 7.17 -1.91 9.41
CA SER A 133 7.11 -1.83 10.87
C SER A 133 5.79 -2.38 11.44
N SER A 134 4.66 -2.19 10.75
CA SER A 134 3.36 -2.71 11.19
C SER A 134 3.22 -4.22 10.97
N TRP A 135 3.88 -4.78 9.96
CA TRP A 135 3.96 -6.23 9.74
C TRP A 135 4.76 -6.89 10.87
N SER A 136 6.02 -6.45 11.07
CA SER A 136 6.92 -7.01 12.08
C SER A 136 6.32 -7.01 13.48
N LEU A 137 5.81 -5.88 13.96
CA LEU A 137 5.22 -5.76 15.30
C LEU A 137 3.99 -6.67 15.57
N ARG A 138 3.31 -7.15 14.52
CA ARG A 138 2.08 -7.97 14.64
C ARG A 138 2.27 -9.44 14.23
N ARG A 139 3.30 -9.75 13.45
CA ARG A 139 3.62 -11.11 12.99
C ARG A 139 4.80 -11.74 13.74
N GLY A 140 5.74 -10.92 14.25
CA GLY A 140 7.04 -11.39 14.75
C GLY A 140 8.05 -11.70 13.64
N GLU A 141 7.67 -11.47 12.38
CA GLU A 141 8.45 -11.77 11.18
C GLU A 141 8.77 -10.46 10.43
N GLU A 142 9.95 -10.33 9.84
CA GLU A 142 10.25 -9.17 9.00
C GLU A 142 9.53 -9.26 7.64
N TRP A 143 9.21 -8.09 7.08
CA TRP A 143 8.75 -8.01 5.69
C TRP A 143 9.96 -7.87 4.76
N PRO A 144 10.02 -8.62 3.64
CA PRO A 144 11.15 -8.60 2.71
C PRO A 144 11.61 -7.19 2.33
N ASP A 145 12.93 -6.96 2.34
CA ASP A 145 13.49 -5.66 1.93
C ASP A 145 13.94 -5.66 0.47
N ASN A 146 12.97 -5.88 -0.41
CA ASN A 146 13.21 -6.02 -1.84
C ASN A 146 13.11 -4.70 -2.60
N VAL A 147 12.31 -3.73 -2.14
CA VAL A 147 12.10 -2.44 -2.83
C VAL A 147 13.28 -1.47 -2.64
N HIS A 148 14.18 -1.43 -3.62
CA HIS A 148 15.20 -0.37 -3.80
C HIS A 148 14.59 0.89 -4.43
N PHE A 149 15.25 2.05 -4.28
CA PHE A 149 14.59 3.35 -4.47
C PHE A 149 15.47 4.48 -5.09
N HIS A 150 15.31 4.71 -6.40
CA HIS A 150 15.88 5.85 -7.17
C HIS A 150 14.91 6.97 -7.62
N HIS A 151 15.41 8.21 -7.68
CA HIS A 151 14.68 9.41 -8.13
C HIS A 151 15.31 9.99 -9.41
N GLY A 152 14.62 9.85 -10.54
CA GLY A 152 15.03 10.39 -11.85
C GLY A 152 14.01 10.05 -12.94
N ASP A 153 14.28 10.51 -14.16
CA ASP A 153 13.53 10.07 -15.35
C ASP A 153 13.90 8.63 -15.74
N LEU A 154 13.10 7.98 -16.60
CA LEU A 154 13.46 6.67 -17.13
C LEU A 154 14.59 6.80 -18.16
N ILE A 155 15.80 6.42 -17.76
CA ILE A 155 16.97 6.39 -18.64
C ILE A 155 17.54 4.97 -18.65
N SER A 156 17.23 4.21 -19.70
CA SER A 156 17.88 2.94 -20.08
C SER A 156 18.07 1.91 -18.95
N VAL A 157 16.98 1.35 -18.43
CA VAL A 157 17.02 0.14 -17.58
C VAL A 157 16.44 -1.03 -18.38
N GLY A 158 17.21 -2.11 -18.51
CA GLY A 158 16.74 -3.37 -19.10
C GLY A 158 15.86 -4.13 -18.11
N ALA A 159 14.61 -4.41 -18.50
CA ALA A 159 13.63 -5.01 -17.62
C ALA A 159 12.85 -6.14 -18.32
N LEU A 160 12.61 -7.23 -17.58
CA LEU A 160 11.77 -8.35 -18.01
C LEU A 160 10.27 -8.02 -17.89
N LEU A 161 9.93 -7.11 -16.97
CA LEU A 161 8.57 -6.72 -16.64
C LEU A 161 8.55 -5.23 -16.31
N VAL A 162 7.52 -4.50 -16.76
CA VAL A 162 7.40 -3.05 -16.53
C VAL A 162 5.97 -2.68 -16.14
N SER A 163 5.81 -1.86 -15.10
CA SER A 163 4.53 -1.31 -14.64
C SER A 163 4.57 0.23 -14.69
N LEU A 164 3.77 0.84 -15.56
CA LEU A 164 3.66 2.30 -15.68
C LEU A 164 2.35 2.82 -15.04
N ASP A 165 2.44 3.50 -13.89
CA ASP A 165 1.33 4.23 -13.23
C ASP A 165 1.61 5.74 -13.28
N MET A 166 1.44 6.33 -14.47
CA MET A 166 1.74 7.74 -14.71
C MET A 166 0.74 8.40 -15.66
N VAL A 167 0.68 9.74 -15.64
CA VAL A 167 -0.29 10.53 -16.43
C VAL A 167 -0.07 10.37 -17.93
N ASN A 168 1.20 10.37 -18.38
CA ASN A 168 1.58 10.39 -19.79
C ASN A 168 2.54 9.22 -20.13
N PRO A 169 2.08 7.95 -20.05
CA PRO A 169 2.96 6.79 -20.23
C PRO A 169 3.55 6.70 -21.63
N HIS A 170 2.91 7.33 -22.63
CA HIS A 170 3.43 7.46 -24.00
C HIS A 170 4.78 8.18 -24.08
N LEU A 171 5.16 8.98 -23.08
CA LEU A 171 6.48 9.61 -23.00
C LEU A 171 7.57 8.63 -22.50
N ALA A 172 7.18 7.64 -21.70
CA ALA A 172 8.09 6.60 -21.19
C ALA A 172 8.27 5.44 -22.18
N LEU A 173 7.27 5.14 -23.03
CA LEU A 173 7.34 4.03 -23.99
C LEU A 173 8.59 4.05 -24.90
N PRO A 174 9.03 5.19 -25.48
CA PRO A 174 10.26 5.22 -26.29
C PRO A 174 11.53 4.90 -25.51
N ALA A 175 11.56 5.15 -24.19
CA ALA A 175 12.67 4.80 -23.32
C ALA A 175 12.60 3.34 -22.85
N VAL A 176 11.40 2.80 -22.62
CA VAL A 176 11.17 1.42 -22.15
C VAL A 176 11.32 0.40 -23.28
N VAL A 177 10.60 0.57 -24.38
CA VAL A 177 10.41 -0.46 -25.42
C VAL A 177 11.72 -0.99 -26.02
N PRO A 178 12.77 -0.18 -26.27
CA PRO A 178 14.05 -0.70 -26.75
C PRO A 178 14.82 -1.58 -25.76
N HIS A 179 14.48 -1.52 -24.47
CA HIS A 179 15.16 -2.23 -23.38
C HIS A 179 14.33 -3.40 -22.82
N LEU A 180 13.17 -3.67 -23.42
CA LEU A 180 12.33 -4.83 -23.11
C LEU A 180 12.91 -6.11 -23.74
N HIS A 181 13.01 -7.18 -22.95
CA HIS A 181 13.41 -8.48 -23.47
C HIS A 181 12.34 -9.06 -24.42
N PRO A 182 12.71 -9.80 -25.48
CA PRO A 182 11.72 -10.49 -26.31
C PRO A 182 10.82 -11.41 -25.48
N GLY A 183 9.51 -11.18 -25.51
CA GLY A 183 8.52 -11.91 -24.68
C GLY A 183 8.17 -11.27 -23.33
N SER A 184 8.81 -10.16 -22.95
CA SER A 184 8.48 -9.38 -21.74
C SER A 184 7.05 -8.81 -21.75
N VAL A 185 6.49 -8.57 -20.57
CA VAL A 185 5.20 -7.87 -20.41
C VAL A 185 5.39 -6.45 -19.88
N CYS A 186 4.80 -5.47 -20.58
CA CYS A 186 4.68 -4.08 -20.12
C CYS A 186 3.21 -3.78 -19.84
N ALA A 187 2.86 -3.60 -18.56
CA ALA A 187 1.52 -3.22 -18.13
C ALA A 187 1.46 -1.69 -17.90
N VAL A 188 0.41 -1.06 -18.43
CA VAL A 188 0.20 0.38 -18.32
C VAL A 188 -1.12 0.64 -17.62
N TYR A 189 -1.07 1.25 -16.45
CA TYR A 189 -2.25 1.72 -15.73
C TYR A 189 -2.57 3.16 -16.17
N GLN A 190 -3.79 3.38 -16.66
CA GLN A 190 -4.30 4.71 -16.97
C GLN A 190 -5.64 4.93 -16.27
N PHE A 191 -5.64 5.85 -15.29
CA PHE A 191 -6.89 6.38 -14.75
C PHE A 191 -7.25 7.69 -15.47
N LYS A 192 -8.15 7.61 -16.46
CA LYS A 192 -8.77 8.82 -17.03
C LYS A 192 -9.70 9.45 -15.99
N ARG A 193 -9.28 10.59 -15.40
CA ARG A 193 -10.25 11.52 -14.83
C ARG A 193 -11.09 12.08 -15.97
N THR A 194 -12.38 11.74 -15.97
CA THR A 194 -13.38 12.47 -16.76
C THR A 194 -13.47 13.90 -16.21
N ALA A 195 -12.70 14.82 -16.78
CA ALA A 195 -12.89 16.23 -16.58
C ALA A 195 -14.12 16.64 -17.41
N PHE A 196 -15.22 16.97 -16.73
CA PHE A 196 -16.26 17.78 -17.35
C PHE A 196 -15.68 19.18 -17.52
N ILE A 197 -15.65 19.64 -18.77
CA ILE A 197 -15.30 21.01 -19.17
C ILE A 197 -16.56 21.87 -19.08
#